data_AF-A0A9E6A175-F1
#
_entry.id   AF-A0A9E6A175-F1
#
_cell.length_a   1.000
_cell.length_b   1.000
_cell.length_c   1.000
_cell.angle_alpha   90.00
_cell.angle_beta   90.00
_cell.angle_gamma   90.00
#
_symmetry.space_group_name_H-M   'P 1'
#
loop_
_entity.id
_entity.type
_entity.pdbx_description
1 polymer ?
#
loop_
_entity_poly.entity_id
_entity_poly.type
_entity_poly.pdbx_seq_one_letter_code
_entity_poly.pdbx_strand_id
1 'polypeptide(L)'
;MKIPILKSLESREQWLSFCAQDIPYAYTSTPLALVDFQSTYLLITDIKKNLRDGRRAKKYSMGARLSNDAAWALVESCQWSLKTLLQKLSSLDFSSNVRDNSALNVHGDLTLRHFFSKDKCIISPLLLAQLTPVQNTPKSWFLNDVKRLLSTQQYSEVKWLSKDPQLTSVKAVLIQLISYPEGWRIDMQKDKIVLSYQDTFILRFTPDISVEAELPALMQQL
;
A
#
# COMPACT_ATOMS: atom_id res chain seq x y z
N MET A 1 7.39 -1.17 -14.32
CA MET A 1 8.10 -1.94 -13.28
C MET A 1 7.05 -2.56 -12.36
N LYS A 2 7.03 -3.89 -12.20
CA LYS A 2 6.13 -4.60 -11.27
C LYS A 2 6.89 -4.81 -9.96
N ILE A 3 6.39 -4.24 -8.86
CA ILE A 3 6.98 -4.45 -7.53
C ILE A 3 6.35 -5.72 -6.93
N PRO A 4 7.15 -6.74 -6.57
CA PRO A 4 6.63 -7.95 -5.95
C PRO A 4 6.04 -7.67 -4.56
N ILE A 5 5.08 -8.51 -4.15
CA ILE A 5 4.46 -8.45 -2.82
C ILE A 5 4.78 -9.78 -2.12
N LEU A 6 5.69 -9.73 -1.15
CA LEU A 6 6.02 -10.85 -0.27
C LEU A 6 5.00 -10.95 0.87
N LYS A 7 4.80 -12.16 1.38
CA LYS A 7 3.96 -12.37 2.57
C LYS A 7 4.57 -11.68 3.81
N SER A 8 5.86 -11.92 4.04
CA SER A 8 6.56 -11.45 5.25
C SER A 8 8.08 -11.53 5.09
N LEU A 9 8.81 -10.87 5.99
CA LEU A 9 10.26 -11.00 6.18
C LEU A 9 10.54 -11.21 7.67
N GLU A 10 10.27 -12.42 8.15
CA GLU A 10 10.24 -12.78 9.56
C GLU A 10 11.17 -13.95 9.91
N SER A 11 11.96 -14.44 8.95
CA SER A 11 12.99 -15.46 9.17
C SER A 11 14.24 -15.19 8.34
N ARG A 12 15.37 -15.78 8.76
CA ARG A 12 16.66 -15.66 8.06
C ARG A 12 16.55 -16.09 6.60
N GLU A 13 15.87 -17.20 6.33
CA GLU A 13 15.67 -17.75 5.00
C GLU A 13 14.89 -16.76 4.12
N GLN A 14 13.84 -16.14 4.65
CA GLN A 14 13.04 -15.15 3.91
C GLN A 14 13.88 -13.94 3.51
N TRP A 15 14.72 -13.43 4.42
CA TRP A 15 15.63 -12.32 4.13
C TRP A 15 16.70 -12.70 3.09
N LEU A 16 17.30 -13.89 3.21
CA LEU A 16 18.28 -14.38 2.23
C LEU A 16 17.64 -14.56 0.84
N SER A 17 16.46 -15.16 0.76
CA SER A 17 15.72 -15.30 -0.49
C SER A 17 15.33 -13.95 -1.10
N PHE A 18 14.97 -12.96 -0.28
CA PHE A 18 14.70 -11.60 -0.74
C PHE A 18 15.95 -10.94 -1.33
N CYS A 19 17.08 -11.03 -0.64
CA CYS A 19 18.34 -10.44 -1.10
C CYS A 19 19.00 -11.18 -2.28
N ALA A 20 18.59 -12.41 -2.56
CA ALA A 20 19.04 -13.18 -3.73
C ALA A 20 18.34 -12.76 -5.04
N GLN A 21 17.33 -11.89 -4.99
CA GLN A 21 16.68 -11.34 -6.18
C GLN A 21 17.61 -10.37 -6.91
N ASP A 22 17.45 -10.24 -8.23
CA ASP A 22 18.21 -9.29 -9.06
C ASP A 22 18.15 -7.85 -8.49
N ILE A 23 16.97 -7.47 -7.98
CA ILE A 23 16.76 -6.21 -7.27
C ILE A 23 16.00 -6.55 -5.98
N PRO A 24 16.65 -6.48 -4.80
CA PRO A 24 16.00 -6.68 -3.51
C PRO A 24 15.03 -5.54 -3.15
N TYR A 25 13.89 -5.49 -3.85
CA TYR A 25 12.90 -4.42 -3.74
C TYR A 25 11.49 -4.99 -3.80
N ALA A 26 10.79 -5.01 -2.65
CA ALA A 26 9.49 -5.66 -2.53
C ALA A 26 8.60 -5.03 -1.46
N TYR A 27 7.29 -5.11 -1.67
CA TYR A 27 6.32 -4.92 -0.60
C TYR A 27 6.28 -6.15 0.31
N THR A 28 5.96 -5.95 1.58
CA THR A 28 5.56 -7.02 2.50
C THR A 28 4.11 -6.80 2.93
N SER A 29 3.31 -7.86 3.04
CA SER A 29 1.92 -7.75 3.52
C SER A 29 1.82 -7.77 5.04
N THR A 30 2.73 -8.46 5.74
CA THR A 30 2.78 -8.52 7.20
C THR A 30 4.23 -8.47 7.72
N PRO A 31 4.68 -7.37 8.36
CA PRO A 31 4.02 -6.07 8.45
C PRO A 31 3.90 -5.40 7.07
N LEU A 32 3.02 -4.40 6.96
CA LEU A 32 2.83 -3.66 5.71
C LEU A 32 3.98 -2.66 5.51
N ALA A 33 4.90 -2.97 4.60
CA ALA A 33 6.07 -2.13 4.33
C ALA A 33 6.54 -2.27 2.88
N LEU A 34 7.39 -1.36 2.45
CA LEU A 34 8.20 -1.50 1.23
C LEU A 34 9.66 -1.58 1.66
N VAL A 35 10.30 -2.68 1.31
CA VAL A 35 11.69 -3.00 1.68
C VAL A 35 12.56 -2.91 0.43
N ASP A 36 13.66 -2.19 0.55
CA ASP A 36 14.63 -1.91 -0.49
C ASP A 36 16.02 -2.14 0.09
N PHE A 37 16.67 -3.25 -0.28
CA PHE A 37 18.02 -3.58 0.14
C PHE A 37 18.99 -3.20 -0.98
N GLN A 38 19.59 -2.02 -0.84
CA GLN A 38 20.60 -1.49 -1.75
C GLN A 38 21.99 -2.02 -1.38
N SER A 39 23.01 -1.69 -2.17
CA SER A 39 24.36 -2.24 -2.02
C SER A 39 24.92 -2.15 -0.59
N THR A 40 24.66 -1.05 0.13
CA THR A 40 25.16 -0.87 1.51
C THR A 40 24.12 -0.39 2.52
N TYR A 41 22.90 -0.10 2.07
CA TYR A 41 21.82 0.42 2.92
C TYR A 41 20.54 -0.40 2.74
N LEU A 42 19.92 -0.70 3.88
CA LEU A 42 18.54 -1.17 3.96
C LEU A 42 17.61 0.03 4.14
N LEU A 43 16.64 0.12 3.26
CA LEU A 43 15.60 1.14 3.27
C LEU A 43 14.25 0.47 3.53
N ILE A 44 13.54 0.96 4.55
CA ILE A 44 12.22 0.43 4.91
C ILE A 44 11.24 1.59 4.95
N THR A 45 10.20 1.51 4.13
CA THR A 45 9.07 2.45 4.16
C THR A 45 7.92 1.82 4.94
N ASP A 46 7.53 2.41 6.07
CA ASP A 46 6.37 2.00 6.88
C ASP A 46 5.09 2.44 6.17
N ILE A 47 4.30 1.47 5.73
CA ILE A 47 3.11 1.70 4.92
C ILE A 47 1.86 1.51 5.77
N LYS A 48 1.02 2.55 5.80
CA LYS A 48 -0.33 2.45 6.38
C LYS A 48 -1.30 1.82 5.38
N LYS A 49 -2.30 1.09 5.88
CA LYS A 49 -3.29 0.36 5.07
C LYS A 49 -4.00 1.22 4.02
N ASN A 50 -4.13 2.51 4.27
CA ASN A 50 -4.81 3.50 3.41
C ASN A 50 -3.83 4.52 2.79
N LEU A 51 -2.53 4.25 2.77
CA LEU A 51 -1.53 5.14 2.17
C LEU A 51 -1.78 5.27 0.66
N ARG A 52 -2.13 6.47 0.20
CA ARG A 52 -2.39 6.83 -1.21
C ARG A 52 -1.35 7.80 -1.79
N ASP A 53 -0.56 8.43 -0.91
CA ASP A 53 0.52 9.34 -1.27
C ASP A 53 1.75 8.95 -0.46
N GLY A 54 2.76 8.42 -1.15
CA GLY A 54 3.98 7.92 -0.53
C GLY A 54 4.71 8.97 0.29
N ARG A 55 4.53 10.26 -0.02
CA ARG A 55 5.14 11.37 0.74
C ARG A 55 4.68 11.47 2.19
N ARG A 56 3.59 10.76 2.53
CA ARG A 56 3.08 10.65 3.90
C ARG A 56 3.67 9.46 4.66
N ALA A 57 4.42 8.58 3.99
CA ALA A 57 5.03 7.42 4.60
C ALA A 57 6.37 7.77 5.26
N LYS A 58 6.61 7.20 6.44
CA LYS A 58 7.91 7.26 7.10
C LYS A 58 8.84 6.26 6.43
N LYS A 59 10.03 6.71 6.05
CA LYS A 59 11.10 5.90 5.48
C LYS A 59 12.29 5.91 6.42
N TYR A 60 12.83 4.74 6.70
CA TYR A 60 14.05 4.53 7.47
C TYR A 60 15.16 4.10 6.52
N SER A 61 16.36 4.62 6.73
CA SER A 61 17.58 4.20 6.02
C SER A 61 18.60 3.79 7.06
N MET A 62 19.09 2.55 6.97
CA MET A 62 20.04 1.96 7.90
C MET A 62 21.13 1.21 7.14
N GLY A 63 22.38 1.43 7.52
CA GLY A 63 23.51 0.77 6.89
C GLY A 63 24.80 1.50 7.14
N ALA A 64 25.84 1.15 6.40
CA ALA A 64 27.14 1.78 6.49
C ALA A 64 27.59 2.24 5.10
N ARG A 65 28.60 3.10 5.03
CA ARG A 65 29.12 3.56 3.74
C ARG A 65 29.89 2.46 3.01
N LEU A 66 30.55 1.57 3.75
CA LEU A 66 31.55 0.66 3.20
C LEU A 66 31.05 -0.79 3.00
N SER A 67 30.07 -1.24 3.78
CA SER A 67 29.49 -2.57 3.64
C SER A 67 28.02 -2.61 4.05
N ASN A 68 27.33 -3.70 3.68
CA ASN A 68 25.98 -4.01 4.15
C ASN A 68 25.96 -4.78 5.48
N ASP A 69 27.13 -5.09 6.06
CA ASP A 69 27.23 -5.88 7.30
C ASP A 69 26.48 -5.21 8.44
N ALA A 70 26.54 -3.87 8.52
CA ALA A 70 25.82 -3.11 9.52
C ALA A 70 24.29 -3.25 9.39
N ALA A 71 23.77 -3.33 8.16
CA ALA A 71 22.35 -3.57 7.91
C ALA A 71 21.96 -5.02 8.29
N TRP A 72 22.80 -6.00 7.95
CA TRP A 72 22.59 -7.40 8.31
C TRP A 72 22.65 -7.63 9.81
N ALA A 73 23.63 -7.07 10.51
CA ALA A 73 23.76 -7.13 11.96
C ALA A 73 22.51 -6.55 12.65
N LEU A 74 21.93 -5.49 12.08
CA LEU A 74 20.69 -4.93 12.59
C LEU A 74 19.49 -5.88 12.39
N VAL A 75 19.34 -6.47 11.20
CA VAL A 75 18.31 -7.49 10.94
C VAL A 75 18.46 -8.68 11.88
N GLU A 76 19.68 -9.16 12.08
CA GLU A 76 20.02 -10.26 12.98
C GLU A 76 19.73 -9.92 14.46
N SER A 77 20.08 -8.72 14.92
CA SER A 77 19.76 -8.23 16.28
C SER A 77 18.25 -8.10 16.54
N CYS A 78 17.46 -8.02 15.47
CA CYS A 78 16.01 -8.05 15.49
C CYS A 78 15.45 -9.47 15.26
N GLN A 79 16.30 -10.49 15.40
CA GLN A 79 15.95 -11.90 15.21
C GLN A 79 15.31 -12.18 13.85
N TRP A 80 15.77 -11.48 12.80
CA TRP A 80 15.26 -11.61 11.44
C TRP A 80 13.78 -11.23 11.28
N SER A 81 13.21 -10.51 12.24
CA SER A 81 11.81 -10.07 12.24
C SER A 81 11.69 -8.62 11.76
N LEU A 82 11.11 -8.42 10.57
CA LEU A 82 10.79 -7.08 10.06
C LEU A 82 9.82 -6.33 10.99
N LYS A 83 8.86 -7.05 11.57
CA LYS A 83 7.97 -6.47 12.60
C LYS A 83 8.75 -5.91 13.78
N THR A 84 9.68 -6.69 14.33
CA THR A 84 10.51 -6.27 15.47
C THR A 84 11.41 -5.09 15.09
N LEU A 85 12.01 -5.15 13.90
CA LEU A 85 12.82 -4.06 13.37
C LEU A 85 12.02 -2.75 13.26
N LEU A 86 10.83 -2.78 12.63
CA LEU A 86 9.96 -1.61 12.52
C LEU A 86 9.51 -1.07 13.88
N GLN A 87 9.21 -1.94 14.84
CA GLN A 87 8.86 -1.53 16.19
C GLN A 87 10.00 -0.77 16.86
N LYS A 88 11.22 -1.33 16.84
CA LYS A 88 12.41 -0.66 17.37
C LYS A 88 12.67 0.67 16.66
N LEU A 89 12.64 0.69 15.33
CA LEU A 89 12.85 1.92 14.54
C LEU A 89 11.82 3.00 14.88
N SER A 90 10.57 2.63 15.13
CA SER A 90 9.50 3.57 15.47
C SER A 90 9.63 4.19 16.86
N SER A 91 10.35 3.53 17.77
CA SER A 91 10.56 3.98 19.16
C SER A 91 11.86 4.75 19.35
N LEU A 92 12.71 4.87 18.32
CA LEU A 92 13.97 5.60 18.40
C LEU A 92 13.74 7.10 18.37
N ASP A 93 14.60 7.80 19.12
CA ASP A 93 14.75 9.23 18.99
C ASP A 93 15.80 9.54 17.92
N PHE A 94 15.34 10.14 16.82
CA PHE A 94 16.19 10.54 15.70
C PHE A 94 16.74 11.97 15.86
N SER A 95 16.47 12.64 16.98
CA SER A 95 17.08 13.93 17.32
C SER A 95 18.48 13.79 17.96
N SER A 96 18.87 12.57 18.33
CA SER A 96 20.17 12.23 18.94
C SER A 96 21.05 11.38 18.00
N ASN A 97 22.33 11.21 18.35
CA ASN A 97 23.21 10.35 17.55
C ASN A 97 22.79 8.88 17.69
N VAL A 98 22.97 8.10 16.62
CA VAL A 98 22.67 6.66 16.60
C VAL A 98 23.41 5.89 17.69
N ARG A 99 24.62 6.35 18.05
CA ARG A 99 25.46 5.74 19.10
C ARG A 99 24.87 5.88 20.51
N ASP A 100 24.01 6.87 20.72
CA ASP A 100 23.36 7.12 22.02
C ASP A 100 22.07 6.29 22.16
N ASN A 101 21.63 5.64 21.09
CA ASN A 101 20.45 4.80 21.07
C ASN A 101 20.80 3.33 21.39
N SER A 102 20.80 3.00 22.68
CA SER A 102 21.06 1.64 23.19
C SER A 102 20.05 0.59 22.70
N ALA A 103 18.89 1.01 22.20
CA ALA A 103 17.80 0.10 21.78
C ALA A 103 18.15 -0.85 20.63
N LEU A 104 19.17 -0.53 19.82
CA LEU A 104 19.55 -1.35 18.68
C LEU A 104 20.63 -2.39 19.01
N ASN A 105 21.40 -2.23 20.09
CA ASN A 105 22.56 -3.08 20.42
C ASN A 105 23.56 -3.29 19.25
N VAL A 106 23.53 -2.44 18.21
CA VAL A 106 24.47 -2.50 17.09
C VAL A 106 25.52 -1.42 17.30
N HIS A 107 26.72 -1.84 17.68
CA HIS A 107 27.89 -0.96 17.82
C HIS A 107 28.70 -0.99 16.51
N GLY A 108 29.04 0.19 15.95
CA GLY A 108 29.84 0.27 14.72
C GLY A 108 29.71 1.60 13.94
N ASP A 109 29.95 1.53 12.63
CA ASP A 109 29.80 2.61 11.63
C ASP A 109 28.35 2.74 11.09
N LEU A 110 27.39 2.10 11.77
CA LEU A 110 25.97 2.15 11.45
C LEU A 110 25.47 3.59 11.42
N THR A 111 24.99 3.99 10.26
CA THR A 111 24.20 5.20 10.05
C THR A 111 22.73 4.83 9.99
N LEU A 112 21.93 5.53 10.78
CA LEU A 112 20.48 5.38 10.81
C LEU A 112 19.83 6.76 10.67
N ARG A 113 18.85 6.86 9.77
CA ARG A 113 18.08 8.10 9.52
C ARG A 113 16.63 7.76 9.25
N HIS A 114 15.74 8.70 9.58
CA HIS A 114 14.35 8.66 9.13
C HIS A 114 14.01 9.92 8.33
N PHE A 115 13.11 9.78 7.39
CA PHE A 115 12.61 10.89 6.57
C PHE A 115 11.25 10.51 5.97
N PHE A 116 10.52 11.48 5.47
CA PHE A 116 9.35 11.20 4.66
C PHE A 116 9.76 10.85 3.23
N SER A 117 9.12 9.85 2.63
CA SER A 117 9.43 9.52 1.23
C SER A 117 9.24 10.75 0.33
N LYS A 118 10.06 10.88 -0.71
CA LYS A 118 9.86 11.91 -1.74
C LYS A 118 8.94 11.42 -2.86
N ASP A 119 8.73 10.10 -2.92
CA ASP A 119 7.97 9.47 -3.99
C ASP A 119 6.48 9.48 -3.69
N LYS A 120 5.69 10.11 -4.56
CA LYS A 120 4.22 10.12 -4.48
C LYS A 120 3.62 8.76 -4.84
N CYS A 121 4.31 7.97 -5.67
CA CYS A 121 3.77 6.75 -6.28
C CYS A 121 3.79 5.53 -5.36
N ILE A 122 4.39 5.61 -4.16
CA ILE A 122 4.29 4.55 -3.16
C ILE A 122 2.88 4.56 -2.56
N ILE A 123 2.13 3.50 -2.82
CA ILE A 123 0.78 3.29 -2.31
C ILE A 123 0.72 2.00 -1.52
N SER A 124 -0.29 1.86 -0.67
CA SER A 124 -0.53 0.58 0.00
C SER A 124 -0.92 -0.49 -1.03
N PRO A 125 -0.26 -1.67 -1.04
CA PRO A 125 -0.66 -2.78 -1.90
C PRO A 125 -2.06 -3.29 -1.57
N LEU A 126 -2.59 -3.01 -0.36
CA LEU A 126 -3.97 -3.35 0.00
C LEU A 126 -5.01 -2.53 -0.80
N LEU A 127 -4.61 -1.39 -1.39
CA LEU A 127 -5.48 -0.67 -2.32
C LEU A 127 -5.65 -1.42 -3.63
N LEU A 128 -4.73 -2.34 -3.99
CA LEU A 128 -4.88 -3.19 -5.17
C LEU A 128 -5.97 -4.25 -4.97
N ALA A 129 -6.27 -4.66 -3.74
CA ALA A 129 -7.42 -5.53 -3.47
C ALA A 129 -8.76 -4.91 -3.90
N GLN A 130 -8.82 -3.57 -4.04
CA GLN A 130 -9.96 -2.84 -4.59
C GLN A 130 -10.16 -3.08 -6.09
N LEU A 131 -9.23 -3.78 -6.74
CA LEU A 131 -9.29 -4.17 -8.16
C LEU A 131 -9.79 -5.62 -8.33
N THR A 132 -10.24 -6.27 -7.26
CA THR A 132 -10.80 -7.63 -7.34
C THR A 132 -12.30 -7.61 -7.59
N PRO A 133 -12.84 -8.52 -8.42
CA PRO A 133 -14.26 -8.58 -8.69
C PRO A 133 -15.05 -8.87 -7.42
N VAL A 134 -16.21 -8.21 -7.26
CA VAL A 134 -17.18 -8.57 -6.23
C VAL A 134 -17.72 -9.95 -6.58
N GLN A 135 -17.71 -10.86 -5.60
CA GLN A 135 -18.08 -12.27 -5.81
C GLN A 135 -19.53 -12.55 -5.40
N ASN A 136 -20.03 -11.83 -4.40
CA ASN A 136 -21.38 -12.00 -3.85
C ASN A 136 -22.00 -10.63 -3.59
N THR A 137 -23.31 -10.51 -3.81
CA THR A 137 -24.05 -9.29 -3.47
C THR A 137 -23.98 -9.05 -1.96
N PRO A 138 -23.37 -7.95 -1.50
CA PRO A 138 -23.28 -7.67 -0.08
C PRO A 138 -24.65 -7.24 0.47
N LYS A 139 -24.86 -7.45 1.78
CA LYS A 139 -26.07 -6.95 2.48
C LYS A 139 -26.16 -5.42 2.47
N SER A 140 -25.01 -4.75 2.41
CA SER A 140 -24.90 -3.29 2.35
C SER A 140 -23.70 -2.92 1.50
N TRP A 141 -23.86 -1.92 0.65
CA TRP A 141 -22.82 -1.46 -0.25
C TRP A 141 -21.93 -0.44 0.43
N PHE A 142 -20.61 -0.65 0.36
CA PHE A 142 -19.61 0.31 0.83
C PHE A 142 -18.79 0.86 -0.34
N LEU A 143 -18.09 1.97 -0.11
CA LEU A 143 -17.23 2.59 -1.14
C LEU A 143 -16.19 1.63 -1.69
N ASN A 144 -15.78 0.64 -0.89
CA ASN A 144 -14.86 -0.39 -1.34
C ASN A 144 -15.50 -1.30 -2.40
N ASP A 145 -16.75 -1.69 -2.21
CA ASP A 145 -17.47 -2.54 -3.16
C ASP A 145 -17.74 -1.80 -4.47
N VAL A 146 -18.11 -0.52 -4.38
CA VAL A 146 -18.26 0.36 -5.55
C VAL A 146 -16.96 0.45 -6.34
N LYS A 147 -15.82 0.69 -5.69
CA LYS A 147 -14.53 0.74 -6.40
C LYS A 147 -14.23 -0.55 -7.14
N ARG A 148 -14.51 -1.69 -6.49
CA ARG A 148 -14.38 -3.02 -7.11
C ARG A 148 -15.24 -3.10 -8.35
N LEU A 149 -16.55 -2.88 -8.23
CA LEU A 149 -17.47 -2.92 -9.38
C LEU A 149 -17.02 -2.01 -10.53
N LEU A 150 -16.65 -0.77 -10.24
CA LEU A 150 -16.23 0.19 -11.27
C LEU A 150 -14.89 -0.20 -11.90
N SER A 151 -13.96 -0.77 -11.12
CA SER A 151 -12.65 -1.22 -11.61
C SER A 151 -12.73 -2.49 -12.45
N THR A 152 -13.70 -3.36 -12.16
CA THR A 152 -13.90 -4.65 -12.83
C THR A 152 -15.05 -4.65 -13.83
N GLN A 153 -15.64 -3.48 -14.09
CA GLN A 153 -16.75 -3.29 -15.02
C GLN A 153 -17.99 -4.15 -14.70
N GLN A 154 -18.19 -4.50 -13.42
CA GLN A 154 -19.34 -5.25 -12.92
C GLN A 154 -20.55 -4.33 -12.69
N TYR A 155 -20.98 -3.62 -13.73
CA TYR A 155 -22.11 -2.69 -13.66
C TYR A 155 -22.80 -2.52 -15.02
N SER A 156 -24.05 -2.08 -14.97
CA SER A 156 -24.86 -1.74 -16.15
C SER A 156 -25.68 -0.47 -15.92
N GLU A 157 -26.37 -0.01 -16.96
CA GLU A 157 -27.33 1.12 -16.91
C GLU A 157 -26.76 2.42 -16.30
N VAL A 158 -25.53 2.77 -16.67
CA VAL A 158 -24.87 3.97 -16.17
C VAL A 158 -25.63 5.23 -16.57
N LYS A 159 -26.00 6.05 -15.59
CA LYS A 159 -26.62 7.36 -15.77
C LYS A 159 -25.86 8.42 -15.00
N TRP A 160 -25.36 9.43 -15.71
CA TRP A 160 -24.76 10.62 -15.12
C TRP A 160 -25.84 11.55 -14.56
N LEU A 161 -25.66 11.99 -13.32
CA LEU A 161 -26.58 12.88 -12.61
C LEU A 161 -25.99 14.28 -12.39
N SER A 162 -24.66 14.40 -12.45
CA SER A 162 -23.95 15.69 -12.42
C SER A 162 -23.42 16.05 -13.80
N LYS A 163 -23.22 17.36 -14.02
CA LYS A 163 -22.51 17.93 -15.18
C LYS A 163 -21.07 18.34 -14.83
N ASP A 164 -20.52 17.85 -13.71
CA ASP A 164 -19.15 18.13 -13.31
C ASP A 164 -18.16 17.70 -14.42
N PRO A 165 -17.40 18.64 -15.01
CA PRO A 165 -16.49 18.34 -16.11
C PRO A 165 -15.32 17.45 -15.69
N GLN A 166 -15.01 17.33 -14.39
CA GLN A 166 -13.95 16.47 -13.87
C GLN A 166 -14.40 15.02 -13.68
N LEU A 167 -15.71 14.77 -13.60
CA LEU A 167 -16.30 13.45 -13.33
C LEU A 167 -17.12 12.97 -14.53
N THR A 168 -16.55 13.04 -15.73
CA THR A 168 -17.23 12.76 -17.00
C THR A 168 -17.19 11.29 -17.44
N SER A 169 -16.42 10.45 -16.74
CA SER A 169 -16.28 9.03 -17.05
C SER A 169 -16.19 8.17 -15.79
N VAL A 170 -16.58 6.89 -15.89
CA VAL A 170 -16.48 5.95 -14.77
C VAL A 170 -15.04 5.84 -14.28
N LYS A 171 -14.06 5.89 -15.19
CA LYS A 171 -12.64 5.90 -14.85
C LYS A 171 -12.26 7.13 -14.04
N ALA A 172 -12.74 8.32 -14.40
CA ALA A 172 -12.49 9.54 -13.63
C ALA A 172 -13.11 9.46 -12.23
N VAL A 173 -14.35 8.97 -12.11
CA VAL A 173 -15.01 8.71 -10.82
C VAL A 173 -14.22 7.70 -9.98
N LEU A 174 -13.77 6.59 -10.58
CA LEU A 174 -12.97 5.58 -9.90
C LEU A 174 -11.65 6.15 -9.38
N ILE A 175 -10.92 6.90 -10.21
CA ILE A 175 -9.67 7.56 -9.80
C ILE A 175 -9.94 8.50 -8.62
N GLN A 176 -11.04 9.25 -8.66
CA GLN A 176 -11.39 10.16 -7.59
C GLN A 176 -11.77 9.43 -6.29
N LEU A 177 -12.56 8.35 -6.37
CA LEU A 177 -12.87 7.47 -5.24
C LEU A 177 -11.61 6.84 -4.61
N ILE A 178 -10.64 6.45 -5.45
CA ILE A 178 -9.34 5.87 -5.03
C ILE A 178 -8.38 6.93 -4.50
N SER A 179 -8.49 8.19 -4.90
CA SER A 179 -7.57 9.24 -4.47
C SER A 179 -8.10 10.01 -3.26
N TYR A 180 -9.38 10.40 -3.28
CA TYR A 180 -10.04 11.26 -2.31
C TYR A 180 -11.43 10.67 -1.96
N PRO A 181 -11.48 9.68 -1.06
CA PRO A 181 -12.72 9.00 -0.70
C PRO A 181 -13.59 9.85 0.23
N GLU A 182 -13.03 10.86 0.89
CA GLU A 182 -13.77 11.70 1.82
C GLU A 182 -14.83 12.52 1.08
N GLY A 183 -16.03 12.61 1.66
CA GLY A 183 -17.16 13.33 1.05
C GLY A 183 -17.94 12.51 0.02
N TRP A 184 -17.48 11.32 -0.37
CA TRP A 184 -18.28 10.38 -1.15
C TRP A 184 -19.28 9.63 -0.27
N ARG A 185 -20.50 9.45 -0.79
CA ARG A 185 -21.55 8.66 -0.16
C ARG A 185 -22.21 7.72 -1.18
N ILE A 186 -22.79 6.66 -0.65
CA ILE A 186 -23.56 5.68 -1.40
C ILE A 186 -24.98 5.70 -0.88
N ASP A 187 -25.90 5.84 -1.81
CA ASP A 187 -27.33 5.67 -1.57
C ASP A 187 -27.86 4.53 -2.44
N MET A 188 -28.69 3.68 -1.84
CA MET A 188 -29.40 2.63 -2.56
C MET A 188 -30.78 3.12 -2.96
N GLN A 189 -31.07 3.13 -4.25
CA GLN A 189 -32.40 3.39 -4.79
C GLN A 189 -32.93 2.12 -5.44
N LYS A 190 -33.69 1.34 -4.68
CA LYS A 190 -34.12 -0.02 -5.05
C LYS A 190 -32.89 -0.92 -5.29
N ASP A 191 -32.66 -1.29 -6.54
CA ASP A 191 -31.56 -2.13 -7.03
C ASP A 191 -30.38 -1.32 -7.55
N LYS A 192 -30.46 0.03 -7.56
CA LYS A 192 -29.44 0.91 -8.15
C LYS A 192 -28.58 1.56 -7.08
N ILE A 193 -27.29 1.61 -7.34
CA ILE A 193 -26.33 2.37 -6.56
C ILE A 193 -26.30 3.79 -7.10
N VAL A 194 -26.45 4.77 -6.21
CA VAL A 194 -26.25 6.19 -6.47
C VAL A 194 -25.04 6.68 -5.69
N LEU A 195 -24.09 7.27 -6.41
CA LEU A 195 -22.93 7.91 -5.82
C LEU A 195 -23.15 9.42 -5.75
N SER A 196 -22.89 9.98 -4.57
CA SER A 196 -22.82 11.41 -4.36
C SER A 196 -21.45 11.83 -3.85
N TYR A 197 -21.04 13.05 -4.20
CA TYR A 197 -19.82 13.69 -3.70
C TYR A 197 -20.20 15.08 -3.19
N GLN A 198 -19.88 15.37 -1.93
CA GLN A 198 -20.22 16.65 -1.28
C GLN A 198 -21.70 17.01 -1.48
N ASP A 199 -22.59 16.07 -1.18
CA ASP A 199 -24.06 16.18 -1.30
C ASP A 199 -24.59 16.39 -2.74
N THR A 200 -23.74 16.28 -3.77
CA THR A 200 -24.15 16.33 -5.17
C THR A 200 -24.20 14.92 -5.77
N PHE A 201 -25.33 14.52 -6.35
CA PHE A 201 -25.45 13.25 -7.05
C PHE A 201 -24.61 13.23 -8.34
N ILE A 202 -23.70 12.27 -8.45
CA ILE A 202 -22.74 12.17 -9.56
C ILE A 202 -23.18 11.12 -10.57
N LEU A 203 -23.36 9.88 -10.10
CA LEU A 203 -23.47 8.71 -10.94
C LEU A 203 -24.49 7.73 -10.36
N ARG A 204 -25.32 7.14 -11.22
CA ARG A 204 -26.19 6.02 -10.88
C ARG A 204 -25.91 4.85 -11.80
N PHE A 205 -25.89 3.64 -11.26
CA PHE A 205 -25.72 2.41 -12.05
C PHE A 205 -26.34 1.21 -11.33
N THR A 206 -26.56 0.13 -12.07
CA THR A 206 -27.01 -1.15 -11.52
C THR A 206 -25.79 -2.06 -11.34
N PRO A 207 -25.54 -2.62 -10.13
CA PRO A 207 -24.44 -3.56 -9.94
C PRO A 207 -24.72 -4.86 -10.70
N ASP A 208 -23.73 -5.35 -11.44
CA ASP A 208 -23.84 -6.59 -12.21
C ASP A 208 -22.69 -7.55 -11.87
N ILE A 209 -22.95 -8.38 -10.86
CA ILE A 209 -21.97 -9.32 -10.32
C ILE A 209 -21.83 -10.57 -11.22
N SER A 210 -22.75 -10.77 -12.17
CA SER A 210 -22.74 -11.91 -13.08
C SER A 210 -21.66 -11.81 -14.17
N VAL A 211 -21.15 -10.60 -14.41
CA VAL A 211 -20.04 -10.38 -15.34
C VAL A 211 -18.79 -11.03 -14.77
N GLU A 212 -18.29 -12.06 -15.46
CA GLU A 212 -16.95 -12.61 -15.25
C GLU A 212 -15.92 -11.52 -15.57
N ALA A 213 -15.50 -10.81 -14.53
CA ALA A 213 -14.45 -9.83 -14.68
C ALA A 213 -13.11 -10.56 -14.85
N GLU A 214 -12.46 -10.35 -15.99
CA GLU A 214 -11.08 -10.77 -16.18
C GLU A 214 -10.22 -10.16 -15.08
N LEU A 215 -9.72 -11.00 -14.17
CA LEU A 215 -8.77 -10.58 -13.15
C LEU A 215 -7.54 -10.00 -13.88
N PRO A 216 -7.10 -8.77 -13.56
CA PRO A 216 -5.84 -8.28 -14.07
C PRO A 216 -4.75 -9.30 -13.76
N ALA A 217 -3.91 -9.67 -14.73
CA ALA A 217 -2.89 -10.73 -14.59
C ALA A 217 -1.98 -10.58 -13.34
N LEU A 218 -1.92 -9.37 -12.76
CA LEU A 218 -1.24 -9.05 -11.50
C LEU A 218 -1.86 -9.71 -10.25
N MET A 219 -3.16 -10.00 -10.27
CA MET A 219 -3.94 -10.58 -9.16
C MET A 219 -3.91 -12.12 -9.14
N GLN A 220 -3.50 -12.78 -10.22
CA GLN A 220 -3.46 -14.25 -10.29
C GLN A 220 -2.26 -14.86 -9.54
N GLN A 221 -1.40 -14.03 -8.95
CA GLN A 221 -0.15 -14.43 -8.28
C GLN A 221 -0.05 -13.95 -6.82
N LEU A 222 -1.14 -13.42 -6.25
CA LEU A 222 -1.26 -13.09 -4.82
C LEU A 222 -1.85 -14.28 -4.05
#